data_AF-A0A7S1YBQ7-F1
#
_entry.id   AF-A0A7S1YBQ7-F1
#
_cell.length_a   1.000
_cell.length_b   1.000
_cell.length_c   1.000
_cell.angle_alpha   90.00
_cell.angle_beta   90.00
_cell.angle_gamma   90.00
#
_symmetry.space_group_name_H-M   'P 1'
#
loop_
_entity.id
_entity.type
_entity.pdbx_description
1 polymer ?
#
loop_
_entity_poly.entity_id
_entity_poly.type
_entity_poly.pdbx_seq_one_letter_code
_entity_poly.pdbx_strand_id
1 'polypeptide(L)'
;RVGKALFLCFWALAILGVSAGLFYRGEEEEKHIASNGIPLLPEPPINLESTCAPMNLLKSDNGYDDCLHLCEPAKCCELSAGNGNSCFEANHDVCLNYRSSCQHLDSIKASEAQKGDVTVAEVCNVETLVSKTAVDACKGICADYQCCFEEDAEDLPSSTCNVTSATCQDYGACQTLDFVPDEGLKNATDAALTVEVACEDAGATNEQGLCQGVCSPGRCCFLPSDYFDGECTRDCDAYEACS
;
A
#
# COMPACT_ATOMS: atom_id res chain seq x y z
N ARG A 1 23.45 -56.37 -32.09
CA ARG A 1 22.25 -55.90 -32.83
C ARG A 1 21.45 -54.86 -32.06
N VAL A 2 21.41 -54.91 -30.72
CA VAL A 2 20.66 -53.95 -29.87
C VAL A 2 21.17 -52.49 -29.99
N GLY A 3 22.48 -52.27 -30.14
CA GLY A 3 23.05 -50.90 -30.20
C GLY A 3 22.62 -50.06 -31.42
N LYS A 4 22.25 -50.67 -32.55
CA LYS A 4 21.80 -49.92 -33.74
C LYS A 4 20.37 -49.38 -33.61
N ALA A 5 19.52 -50.03 -32.81
CA ALA A 5 18.14 -49.58 -32.60
C ALA A 5 18.09 -48.35 -31.69
N LEU A 6 18.91 -48.32 -30.63
CA LEU A 6 18.96 -47.18 -29.71
C LEU A 6 19.47 -45.90 -30.39
N PHE A 7 20.47 -46.01 -31.28
CA PHE A 7 21.01 -44.86 -31.99
C PHE A 7 19.99 -44.20 -32.93
N LEU A 8 19.11 -44.98 -33.56
CA LEU A 8 18.07 -44.44 -34.46
C LEU A 8 16.95 -43.71 -33.69
N CYS A 9 16.59 -44.17 -32.48
CA CYS A 9 15.61 -43.48 -31.64
C CYS A 9 16.08 -42.10 -31.18
N PHE A 10 17.36 -41.96 -30.81
CA PHE A 10 17.89 -40.66 -30.38
C PHE A 10 17.89 -39.61 -31.50
N TRP A 11 18.21 -40.02 -32.74
CA TRP A 11 18.15 -39.12 -33.88
C TRP A 11 16.71 -38.73 -34.25
N ALA A 12 15.75 -39.65 -34.14
CA ALA A 12 14.35 -39.34 -34.37
C ALA A 12 13.78 -38.34 -33.35
N LEU A 13 14.15 -38.46 -32.06
CA LEU A 13 13.72 -37.53 -31.02
C LEU A 13 14.36 -36.14 -31.17
N ALA A 14 15.65 -36.08 -31.56
CA ALA A 14 16.32 -34.81 -31.81
C ALA A 14 15.69 -34.04 -32.99
N ILE A 15 15.31 -34.75 -34.07
CA ILE A 15 14.65 -34.13 -35.23
C ILE A 15 13.25 -33.64 -34.87
N LEU A 16 12.49 -34.39 -34.07
CA LEU A 16 11.17 -33.97 -33.60
C LEU A 16 11.24 -32.73 -32.68
N GLY A 17 12.27 -32.64 -31.82
CA GLY A 17 12.50 -31.47 -30.97
C GLY A 17 12.80 -30.20 -31.76
N VAL A 18 13.61 -30.29 -32.84
CA VAL A 18 13.93 -29.13 -33.70
C VAL A 18 12.71 -28.65 -34.48
N SER A 19 11.83 -29.54 -34.93
CA SER A 19 10.61 -29.14 -35.64
C SER A 19 9.58 -28.42 -34.76
N ALA A 20 9.50 -28.76 -33.46
CA ALA A 20 8.59 -28.08 -32.53
C ALA A 20 9.07 -26.66 -32.18
N GLY A 21 10.39 -26.44 -32.13
CA GLY A 21 10.96 -25.12 -31.83
C GLY A 21 10.77 -24.07 -32.94
N LEU A 22 10.62 -24.48 -34.21
CA LEU A 22 10.46 -23.55 -35.33
C LEU A 22 9.00 -23.08 -35.55
N PHE A 23 8.02 -23.76 -34.96
CA PHE A 23 6.61 -23.35 -35.05
C PHE A 23 6.16 -22.41 -33.93
N TYR A 24 6.94 -22.25 -32.86
CA TYR A 24 6.80 -21.13 -31.92
C TYR A 24 7.48 -19.87 -32.47
N ARG A 25 7.10 -19.50 -33.70
CA ARG A 25 7.37 -18.16 -34.23
C ARG A 25 6.23 -17.29 -33.68
N GLY A 26 6.52 -16.60 -32.58
CA GLY A 26 5.57 -15.73 -31.91
C GLY A 26 4.90 -14.79 -32.90
N GLU A 27 3.60 -14.57 -32.71
CA GLU A 27 2.87 -13.47 -33.34
C GLU A 27 3.67 -12.19 -33.06
N GLU A 28 4.26 -11.64 -34.13
CA GLU A 28 4.82 -10.30 -34.10
C GLU A 28 3.63 -9.36 -33.91
N GLU A 29 3.41 -8.93 -32.66
CA GLU A 29 2.57 -7.76 -32.38
C GLU A 29 3.03 -6.63 -33.30
N GLU A 30 2.16 -6.22 -34.23
CA GLU A 30 2.37 -5.03 -35.04
C GLU A 30 2.51 -3.85 -34.09
N LYS A 31 3.75 -3.48 -33.75
CA LYS A 31 4.05 -2.26 -33.03
C LYS A 31 3.55 -1.10 -33.87
N HIS A 32 2.44 -0.51 -33.44
CA HIS A 32 1.98 0.77 -33.96
C HIS A 32 3.02 1.83 -33.56
N ILE A 33 3.93 2.13 -34.49
CA ILE A 33 4.93 3.16 -34.35
C ILE A 33 4.31 4.47 -34.82
N ALA A 34 4.25 5.48 -33.96
CA ALA A 34 3.85 6.82 -34.37
C ALA A 34 4.83 7.35 -35.43
N SER A 35 4.43 8.34 -36.24
CA SER A 35 5.25 8.92 -37.33
C SER A 35 6.66 9.40 -36.92
N ASN A 36 6.94 9.49 -35.61
CA ASN A 36 8.21 9.93 -35.04
C ASN A 36 9.07 8.78 -34.45
N GLY A 37 8.71 7.52 -34.66
CA GLY A 37 9.45 6.38 -34.10
C GLY A 37 9.14 6.07 -32.63
N ILE A 38 8.21 6.82 -32.01
CA ILE A 38 7.82 6.63 -30.61
C ILE A 38 6.76 5.51 -30.56
N PRO A 39 6.95 4.48 -29.72
CA PRO A 39 5.94 3.44 -29.51
C PRO A 39 4.63 4.05 -28.97
N LEU A 40 3.51 3.71 -29.60
CA LEU A 40 2.19 3.97 -29.03
C LEU A 40 1.97 3.03 -27.84
N LEU A 41 1.46 3.58 -26.74
CA LEU A 41 1.12 2.79 -25.55
C LEU A 41 -0.25 2.11 -25.73
N PRO A 42 -0.43 0.89 -25.20
CA PRO A 42 -1.76 0.29 -25.12
C PRO A 42 -2.64 1.07 -24.16
N GLU A 43 -3.96 1.01 -24.36
CA GLU A 43 -4.91 1.56 -23.40
C GLU A 43 -4.77 0.87 -22.04
N PRO A 44 -4.99 1.57 -20.92
CA PRO A 44 -4.97 0.98 -19.59
C PRO A 44 -5.98 -0.18 -19.47
N PRO A 45 -5.60 -1.30 -18.83
CA PRO A 45 -6.53 -2.38 -18.59
C PRO A 45 -7.64 -1.94 -17.63
N ILE A 46 -8.85 -2.46 -17.82
CA ILE A 46 -10.07 -2.04 -17.07
C ILE A 46 -9.91 -2.24 -15.55
N ASN A 47 -9.09 -3.21 -15.14
CA ASN A 47 -8.82 -3.51 -13.74
C ASN A 47 -7.62 -2.78 -13.15
N LEU A 48 -6.98 -1.84 -13.87
CA LEU A 48 -5.79 -1.13 -13.38
C LEU A 48 -6.07 -0.42 -12.06
N GLU A 49 -7.11 0.42 -12.04
CA GLU A 49 -7.50 1.21 -10.85
C GLU A 49 -7.80 0.32 -9.65
N SER A 50 -8.58 -0.75 -9.84
CA SER A 50 -8.89 -1.69 -8.77
C SER A 50 -7.65 -2.46 -8.30
N THR A 51 -6.80 -2.92 -9.21
CA THR A 51 -5.62 -3.74 -8.84
C THR A 51 -4.58 -2.90 -8.12
N CYS A 52 -4.40 -1.66 -8.57
CA CYS A 52 -3.46 -0.69 -8.01
C CYS A 52 -4.03 0.17 -6.88
N ALA A 53 -5.27 -0.08 -6.45
CA ALA A 53 -5.83 0.62 -5.30
C ALA A 53 -5.01 0.29 -4.04
N PRO A 54 -4.69 1.26 -3.17
CA PRO A 54 -3.84 1.07 -1.99
C PRO A 54 -4.25 -0.13 -1.12
N MET A 55 -5.55 -0.38 -0.96
CA MET A 55 -6.05 -1.51 -0.18
C MET A 55 -5.69 -2.87 -0.79
N ASN A 56 -5.63 -2.99 -2.12
CA ASN A 56 -5.32 -4.26 -2.78
C ASN A 56 -3.81 -4.51 -2.86
N LEU A 57 -3.01 -3.45 -2.88
CA LEU A 57 -1.55 -3.54 -2.81
C LEU A 57 -1.09 -4.13 -1.48
N LEU A 58 -1.77 -3.79 -0.37
CA LEU A 58 -1.41 -4.25 0.98
C LEU A 58 -2.09 -5.57 1.38
N LYS A 59 -3.25 -5.89 0.80
CA LYS A 59 -4.05 -7.06 1.20
C LYS A 59 -3.65 -8.36 0.52
N SER A 60 -3.12 -8.29 -0.70
CA SER A 60 -2.72 -9.47 -1.47
C SER A 60 -1.21 -9.65 -1.41
N ASP A 61 -0.74 -10.87 -1.15
CA ASP A 61 0.68 -11.23 -1.19
C ASP A 61 1.36 -10.85 -2.52
N ASN A 62 0.57 -10.75 -3.60
CA ASN A 62 1.03 -10.37 -4.94
C ASN A 62 0.45 -9.03 -5.43
N GLY A 63 -0.31 -8.28 -4.61
CA GLY A 63 -1.04 -7.09 -5.06
C GLY A 63 -0.12 -6.04 -5.68
N TYR A 64 1.04 -5.84 -5.04
CA TYR A 64 2.09 -4.97 -5.57
C TYR A 64 2.67 -5.48 -6.90
N ASP A 65 3.04 -6.75 -6.99
CA ASP A 65 3.61 -7.33 -8.23
C ASP A 65 2.59 -7.31 -9.39
N ASP A 66 1.32 -7.60 -9.10
CA ASP A 66 0.22 -7.54 -10.06
C ASP A 66 0.05 -6.12 -10.59
N CYS A 67 -0.02 -5.11 -9.72
CA CYS A 67 -0.11 -3.72 -10.14
C CYS A 67 1.14 -3.28 -10.92
N LEU A 68 2.33 -3.65 -10.45
CA LEU A 68 3.59 -3.33 -11.12
C LEU A 68 3.61 -3.87 -12.55
N HIS A 69 3.12 -5.09 -12.76
CA HIS A 69 3.03 -5.68 -14.09
C HIS A 69 2.02 -4.95 -14.99
N LEU A 70 0.85 -4.57 -14.46
CA LEU A 70 -0.12 -3.77 -15.21
C LEU A 70 0.42 -2.38 -15.58
N CYS A 71 1.26 -1.78 -14.75
CA CYS A 71 1.88 -0.48 -14.98
C CYS A 71 3.12 -0.52 -15.90
N GLU A 72 3.70 -1.70 -16.14
CA GLU A 72 4.93 -1.88 -16.90
C GLU A 72 4.90 -1.24 -18.31
N PRO A 73 3.82 -1.37 -19.11
CA PRO A 73 3.76 -0.77 -20.44
C PRO A 73 3.95 0.75 -20.42
N ALA A 74 3.47 1.41 -19.36
CA ALA A 74 3.49 2.87 -19.23
C ALA A 74 4.67 3.41 -18.41
N LYS A 75 5.69 2.60 -18.12
CA LYS A 75 6.85 3.03 -17.32
C LYS A 75 7.57 4.25 -17.89
N CYS A 76 7.52 4.45 -19.22
CA CYS A 76 8.08 5.64 -19.88
C CYS A 76 7.30 6.93 -19.58
N CYS A 77 6.06 6.85 -19.12
CA CYS A 77 5.23 8.00 -18.73
C CYS A 77 5.75 8.68 -17.47
N GLU A 78 6.47 7.96 -16.61
CA GLU A 78 7.00 8.51 -15.35
C GLU A 78 8.22 9.41 -15.56
N LEU A 79 8.86 9.33 -16.72
CA LEU A 79 10.00 10.17 -17.06
C LEU A 79 9.55 11.58 -17.45
N SER A 80 10.27 12.60 -16.97
CA SER A 80 10.04 14.00 -17.34
C SER A 80 10.00 14.19 -18.87
N ALA A 81 9.13 15.06 -19.37
CA ALA A 81 8.92 15.27 -20.81
C ALA A 81 10.19 15.63 -21.60
N GLY A 82 11.20 16.24 -20.96
CA GLY A 82 12.50 16.53 -21.59
C GLY A 82 13.46 15.33 -21.71
N ASN A 83 13.10 14.16 -21.19
CA ASN A 83 13.89 12.95 -21.29
C ASN A 83 13.62 12.27 -22.63
N GLY A 84 14.66 11.94 -23.40
CA GLY A 84 14.52 11.27 -24.69
C GLY A 84 13.90 9.86 -24.64
N ASN A 85 13.78 9.28 -23.43
CA ASN A 85 13.09 8.02 -23.20
C ASN A 85 11.65 8.22 -22.68
N SER A 86 11.22 9.46 -22.44
CA SER A 86 9.84 9.74 -22.09
C SER A 86 8.95 9.53 -23.30
N CYS A 87 7.83 8.86 -23.09
CA CYS A 87 6.79 8.69 -24.10
C CYS A 87 5.60 9.64 -23.87
N PHE A 88 5.71 10.54 -22.89
CA PHE A 88 4.61 11.38 -22.42
C PHE A 88 4.03 12.28 -23.50
N GLU A 89 4.87 12.97 -24.30
CA GLU A 89 4.37 13.88 -25.34
C GLU A 89 3.59 13.16 -26.45
N ALA A 90 3.99 11.93 -26.78
CA ALA A 90 3.33 11.14 -27.83
C ALA A 90 2.09 10.39 -27.34
N ASN A 91 1.97 10.16 -26.03
CA ASN A 91 0.92 9.33 -25.41
C ASN A 91 0.25 10.06 -24.25
N HIS A 92 0.07 11.38 -24.35
CA HIS A 92 -0.32 12.25 -23.23
C HIS A 92 -1.52 11.70 -22.44
N ASP A 93 -2.63 11.44 -23.12
CA ASP A 93 -3.88 11.02 -22.46
C ASP A 93 -3.77 9.61 -21.85
N VAL A 94 -3.09 8.70 -22.53
CA VAL A 94 -2.83 7.34 -22.03
C VAL A 94 -1.94 7.40 -20.78
N CYS A 95 -0.90 8.22 -20.81
CA CYS A 95 -0.01 8.41 -19.67
C CYS A 95 -0.73 8.98 -18.45
N LEU A 96 -1.67 9.92 -18.63
CA LEU A 96 -2.48 10.44 -17.52
C LEU A 96 -3.33 9.35 -16.86
N ASN A 97 -3.90 8.45 -17.66
CA ASN A 97 -4.72 7.35 -17.13
C ASN A 97 -3.90 6.28 -16.40
N TYR A 98 -2.67 6.00 -16.84
CA TYR A 98 -1.77 5.13 -16.08
C TYR A 98 -1.30 5.79 -14.79
N ARG A 99 -0.90 7.07 -14.85
CA ARG A 99 -0.36 7.80 -13.69
C ARG A 99 -1.34 7.86 -12.51
N SER A 100 -2.64 8.05 -12.77
CA SER A 100 -3.63 8.10 -11.70
C SER A 100 -3.64 6.86 -10.81
N SER A 101 -3.26 5.70 -11.36
CA SER A 101 -3.22 4.42 -10.64
C SER A 101 -1.80 3.99 -10.25
N CYS A 102 -0.80 4.28 -11.09
CA CYS A 102 0.55 3.74 -10.96
C CYS A 102 1.54 4.63 -10.19
N GLN A 103 1.28 5.93 -10.06
CA GLN A 103 2.25 6.89 -9.51
C GLN A 103 2.68 6.60 -8.06
N HIS A 104 1.88 5.85 -7.31
CA HIS A 104 2.12 5.54 -5.90
C HIS A 104 3.05 4.33 -5.69
N LEU A 105 3.36 3.57 -6.74
CA LEU A 105 4.21 2.38 -6.64
C LEU A 105 5.62 2.70 -6.14
N ASP A 106 6.20 3.85 -6.52
CA ASP A 106 7.53 4.24 -6.06
C ASP A 106 7.55 4.58 -4.56
N SER A 107 6.46 5.17 -4.05
CA SER A 107 6.28 5.44 -2.61
C SER A 107 6.19 4.14 -1.80
N ILE A 108 5.53 3.12 -2.35
CA ILE A 108 5.40 1.80 -1.73
C ILE A 108 6.70 1.01 -1.84
N LYS A 109 7.41 1.09 -2.97
CA LYS A 109 8.71 0.41 -3.11
C LYS A 109 9.77 0.98 -2.16
N ALA A 110 9.71 2.29 -1.90
CA ALA A 110 10.56 2.92 -0.90
C ALA A 110 10.26 2.39 0.51
N SER A 111 8.99 2.09 0.83
CA SER A 111 8.63 1.41 2.07
C SER A 111 8.98 -0.08 2.06
N GLU A 112 8.91 -0.79 0.93
CA GLU A 112 9.33 -2.21 0.85
C GLU A 112 10.85 -2.41 0.88
N ALA A 113 11.63 -1.43 0.41
CA ALA A 113 13.08 -1.40 0.60
C ALA A 113 13.44 -1.24 2.08
N GLN A 114 12.50 -0.74 2.89
CA GLN A 114 12.44 -0.88 4.34
C GLN A 114 11.42 -1.97 4.70
N LYS A 115 11.69 -3.22 4.34
CA LYS A 115 10.94 -4.41 4.81
C LYS A 115 11.11 -4.63 6.33
N GLY A 116 10.92 -3.58 7.13
CA GLY A 116 10.38 -3.66 8.47
C GLY A 116 8.87 -3.57 8.32
N ASP A 117 8.20 -4.54 8.93
CA ASP A 117 6.77 -4.60 9.21
C ASP A 117 6.12 -3.20 9.28
N VAL A 118 5.44 -2.76 8.20
CA VAL A 118 4.68 -1.50 8.22
C VAL A 118 3.52 -1.72 9.17
N THR A 119 3.58 -1.08 10.33
CA THR A 119 2.62 -1.33 11.41
C THR A 119 1.35 -0.51 11.21
N VAL A 120 0.23 -0.99 11.74
CA VAL A 120 -1.03 -0.22 11.80
C VAL A 120 -0.80 1.15 12.44
N ALA A 121 0.07 1.22 13.45
CA ALA A 121 0.44 2.46 14.14
C ALA A 121 1.18 3.48 13.26
N GLU A 122 1.84 3.06 12.18
CA GLU A 122 2.47 3.96 11.22
C GLU A 122 1.47 4.46 10.18
N VAL A 123 0.61 3.58 9.67
CA VAL A 123 -0.40 3.95 8.66
C VAL A 123 -1.49 4.84 9.26
N CYS A 124 -1.90 4.55 10.50
CA CYS A 124 -2.97 5.24 11.21
C CYS A 124 -2.48 6.29 12.21
N ASN A 125 -1.27 6.82 12.03
CA ASN A 125 -0.78 7.93 12.83
C ASN A 125 -1.53 9.22 12.44
N VAL A 126 -2.01 9.98 13.42
CA VAL A 126 -2.67 11.28 13.20
C VAL A 126 -1.86 12.19 12.26
N GLU A 127 -0.52 12.19 12.35
CA GLU A 127 0.37 12.99 11.50
C GLU A 127 0.37 12.56 10.03
N THR A 128 0.11 11.27 9.75
CA THR A 128 0.10 10.73 8.38
C THR A 128 -1.28 10.84 7.73
N LEU A 129 -2.34 11.02 8.52
CA LEU A 129 -3.74 11.12 8.09
C LEU A 129 -4.14 12.49 7.52
N VAL A 130 -3.19 13.21 6.89
CA VAL A 130 -3.40 14.55 6.31
C VAL A 130 -4.03 14.54 4.91
N SER A 131 -4.50 13.39 4.44
CA SER A 131 -5.13 13.26 3.13
C SER A 131 -6.19 12.16 3.12
N LYS A 132 -7.20 12.32 2.26
CA LYS A 132 -8.19 11.28 1.96
C LYS A 132 -7.55 9.92 1.68
N THR A 133 -6.50 9.88 0.86
CA THR A 133 -5.79 8.63 0.53
C THR A 133 -5.19 7.96 1.76
N ALA A 134 -4.62 8.72 2.69
CA ALA A 134 -4.07 8.17 3.93
C ALA A 134 -5.17 7.67 4.87
N VAL A 135 -6.28 8.41 4.98
CA VAL A 135 -7.47 7.99 5.73
C VAL A 135 -8.06 6.71 5.16
N ASP A 136 -8.22 6.62 3.84
CA ASP A 136 -8.72 5.42 3.17
C ASP A 136 -7.77 4.24 3.36
N ALA A 137 -6.45 4.45 3.31
CA ALA A 137 -5.46 3.41 3.59
C ALA A 137 -5.60 2.88 5.04
N CYS A 138 -5.69 3.78 6.03
CA CYS A 138 -5.91 3.39 7.41
C CYS A 138 -7.25 2.65 7.59
N LYS A 139 -8.35 3.18 7.04
CA LYS A 139 -9.67 2.50 7.04
C LYS A 139 -9.60 1.10 6.45
N GLY A 140 -8.85 0.92 5.36
CA GLY A 140 -8.67 -0.37 4.72
C GLY A 140 -8.02 -1.41 5.63
N ILE A 141 -6.99 -1.01 6.37
CA ILE A 141 -6.29 -1.89 7.32
C ILE A 141 -7.15 -2.17 8.56
N CYS A 142 -7.92 -1.18 8.99
CA CYS A 142 -8.75 -1.24 10.19
C CYS A 142 -10.11 -1.91 10.00
N ALA A 143 -10.56 -2.12 8.76
CA ALA A 143 -11.91 -2.56 8.44
C ALA A 143 -12.34 -3.84 9.19
N ASP A 144 -11.45 -4.82 9.31
CA ASP A 144 -11.73 -6.10 9.97
C ASP A 144 -11.68 -6.02 11.51
N TYR A 145 -11.20 -4.88 12.06
CA TYR A 145 -10.94 -4.67 13.49
C TYR A 145 -11.76 -3.51 14.10
N GLN A 146 -12.68 -2.90 13.34
CA GLN A 146 -13.55 -1.84 13.87
C GLN A 146 -14.37 -2.32 15.09
N CYS A 147 -14.72 -3.61 15.13
CA CYS A 147 -15.44 -4.20 16.26
C CYS A 147 -14.65 -4.17 17.59
N CYS A 148 -13.35 -3.87 17.58
CA CYS A 148 -12.54 -3.70 18.78
C CYS A 148 -12.87 -2.41 19.54
N PHE A 149 -13.54 -1.43 18.91
CA PHE A 149 -13.67 -0.06 19.43
C PHE A 149 -15.14 0.38 19.63
N GLU A 150 -16.12 -0.51 19.46
CA GLU A 150 -17.53 -0.18 19.71
C GLU A 150 -17.79 0.00 21.22
N GLU A 151 -18.21 1.21 21.63
CA GLU A 151 -18.39 1.63 23.03
C GLU A 151 -19.53 0.89 23.77
N ASP A 152 -20.44 0.23 23.04
CA ASP A 152 -21.63 -0.42 23.61
C ASP A 152 -21.35 -1.76 24.32
N ALA A 153 -20.08 -2.10 24.54
CA ALA A 153 -19.64 -3.35 25.17
C ALA A 153 -19.51 -3.22 26.70
N GLU A 154 -20.50 -2.65 27.40
CA GLU A 154 -20.42 -2.43 28.85
C GLU A 154 -20.31 -3.70 29.71
N ASP A 155 -20.43 -4.93 29.16
CA ASP A 155 -20.35 -6.14 29.99
C ASP A 155 -19.64 -7.36 29.39
N LEU A 156 -19.21 -7.36 28.13
CA LEU A 156 -18.47 -8.47 27.53
C LEU A 156 -17.62 -7.95 26.37
N PRO A 157 -16.42 -8.52 26.07
CA PRO A 157 -15.82 -8.33 24.76
C PRO A 157 -16.92 -8.67 23.76
N SER A 158 -17.28 -7.71 22.89
CA SER A 158 -18.31 -7.86 21.86
C SER A 158 -18.14 -9.28 21.31
N SER A 159 -19.02 -10.21 21.70
CA SER A 159 -18.85 -11.64 21.36
C SER A 159 -18.86 -11.90 19.85
N THR A 160 -19.14 -10.83 19.12
CA THR A 160 -19.12 -10.60 17.69
C THR A 160 -17.73 -10.33 17.10
N CYS A 161 -16.78 -9.78 17.87
CA CYS A 161 -15.42 -9.54 17.40
C CYS A 161 -14.61 -10.83 17.54
N ASN A 162 -14.49 -11.59 16.45
CA ASN A 162 -13.78 -12.88 16.40
C ASN A 162 -12.25 -12.70 16.38
N VAL A 163 -11.72 -11.82 17.22
CA VAL A 163 -10.30 -11.47 17.34
C VAL A 163 -9.89 -11.48 18.81
N THR A 164 -8.60 -11.65 19.09
CA THR A 164 -8.11 -11.67 20.48
C THR A 164 -7.95 -10.25 21.01
N SER A 165 -7.99 -10.08 22.34
CA SER A 165 -7.73 -8.78 22.98
C SER A 165 -6.34 -8.23 22.65
N ALA A 166 -5.34 -9.12 22.49
CA ALA A 166 -4.00 -8.73 22.05
C ALA A 166 -4.03 -8.15 20.64
N THR A 167 -4.78 -8.77 19.72
CA THR A 167 -4.96 -8.26 18.37
C THR A 167 -5.64 -6.88 18.37
N CYS A 168 -6.69 -6.68 19.17
CA CYS A 168 -7.31 -5.36 19.30
C CYS A 168 -6.32 -4.29 19.81
N GLN A 169 -5.41 -4.67 20.70
CA GLN A 169 -4.37 -3.76 21.20
C GLN A 169 -3.39 -3.35 20.10
N ASP A 170 -2.97 -4.29 19.24
CA ASP A 170 -2.07 -4.01 18.11
C ASP A 170 -2.71 -3.07 17.07
N TYR A 171 -4.05 -3.08 16.97
CA TYR A 171 -4.83 -2.22 16.09
C TYR A 171 -5.34 -0.95 16.77
N GLY A 172 -4.90 -0.63 18.00
CA GLY A 172 -5.39 0.54 18.77
C GLY A 172 -5.30 1.88 18.02
N ALA A 173 -4.33 2.03 17.11
CA ALA A 173 -4.19 3.24 16.29
C ALA A 173 -5.39 3.48 15.34
N CYS A 174 -6.17 2.45 15.01
CA CYS A 174 -7.38 2.55 14.21
C CYS A 174 -8.45 3.44 14.84
N GLN A 175 -8.45 3.56 16.16
CA GLN A 175 -9.39 4.39 16.91
C GLN A 175 -9.26 5.89 16.57
N THR A 176 -8.11 6.30 16.02
CA THR A 176 -7.90 7.65 15.48
C THR A 176 -8.93 8.01 14.40
N LEU A 177 -9.46 7.04 13.66
CA LEU A 177 -10.43 7.26 12.60
C LEU A 177 -11.76 7.84 13.11
N ASP A 178 -12.09 7.70 14.40
CA ASP A 178 -13.30 8.27 14.98
C ASP A 178 -13.23 9.81 15.09
N PHE A 179 -12.01 10.35 15.08
CA PHE A 179 -11.76 11.79 15.25
C PHE A 179 -11.27 12.46 13.95
N VAL A 180 -10.85 11.68 12.95
CA VAL A 180 -10.33 12.21 11.68
C VAL A 180 -11.42 12.29 10.62
N PRO A 181 -11.64 13.45 9.96
CA PRO A 181 -12.60 13.56 8.87
C PRO A 181 -12.21 12.72 7.65
N ASP A 182 -13.20 12.26 6.88
CA ASP A 182 -13.02 11.44 5.66
C ASP A 182 -12.13 12.05 4.57
N GLU A 183 -11.90 13.36 4.62
CA GLU A 183 -11.03 14.07 3.67
C GLU A 183 -9.58 14.19 4.16
N GLY A 184 -9.30 13.72 5.37
CA GLY A 184 -8.03 13.90 6.06
C GLY A 184 -7.92 15.23 6.78
N LEU A 185 -6.90 15.31 7.63
CA LEU A 185 -6.53 16.53 8.37
C LEU A 185 -5.85 17.52 7.41
N LYS A 186 -6.06 18.83 7.60
CA LYS A 186 -5.50 19.79 6.64
C LYS A 186 -4.03 20.09 6.92
N ASN A 187 -3.56 19.87 8.14
CA ASN A 187 -2.22 20.18 8.62
C ASN A 187 -1.94 19.54 9.99
N ALA A 188 -0.71 19.72 10.49
CA ALA A 188 -0.27 19.21 11.80
C ALA A 188 -1.00 19.85 13.00
N THR A 189 -1.51 21.08 12.88
CA THR A 189 -2.29 21.72 13.95
C THR A 189 -3.63 21.02 14.13
N ASP A 190 -4.28 20.62 13.03
CA ASP A 190 -5.51 19.83 13.08
C ASP A 190 -5.22 18.44 13.73
N ALA A 191 -4.02 17.88 13.50
CA ALA A 191 -3.59 16.65 14.16
C ALA A 191 -3.46 16.81 15.67
N ALA A 192 -2.77 17.85 16.15
CA ALA A 192 -2.64 18.13 17.58
C ALA A 192 -4.01 18.32 18.25
N LEU A 193 -4.92 19.06 17.60
CA LEU A 193 -6.28 19.26 18.10
C LEU A 193 -7.08 17.94 18.17
N THR A 194 -6.85 17.04 17.22
CA THR A 194 -7.48 15.70 17.21
C THR A 194 -7.01 14.89 18.42
N VAL A 195 -5.72 14.93 18.76
CA VAL A 195 -5.18 14.28 19.96
C VAL A 195 -5.73 14.92 21.23
N GLU A 196 -5.79 16.25 21.29
CA GLU A 196 -6.35 16.99 22.42
C GLU A 196 -7.80 16.59 22.68
N VAL A 197 -8.66 16.60 21.66
CA VAL A 197 -10.07 16.20 21.76
C VAL A 197 -10.20 14.74 22.21
N ALA A 198 -9.39 13.83 21.67
CA ALA A 198 -9.43 12.41 22.06
C ALA A 198 -8.99 12.17 23.52
N CYS A 199 -8.20 13.09 24.10
CA CYS A 199 -7.64 12.95 25.44
C CYS A 199 -8.30 13.84 26.51
N GLU A 200 -9.05 14.87 26.13
CA GLU A 200 -9.74 15.77 27.06
C GLU A 200 -10.79 15.00 27.91
N ASP A 201 -11.48 14.02 27.31
CA ASP A 201 -12.53 13.24 27.98
C ASP A 201 -11.99 12.07 28.83
N ALA A 202 -10.77 11.59 28.56
CA ALA A 202 -10.16 10.46 29.27
C ALA A 202 -9.85 10.74 30.75
N GLY A 203 -9.86 12.01 31.19
CA GLY A 203 -9.70 12.40 32.59
C GLY A 203 -10.94 12.18 33.47
N ALA A 204 -12.11 11.96 32.89
CA ALA A 204 -13.39 11.94 33.60
C ALA A 204 -14.06 10.54 33.69
N THR A 205 -13.76 9.63 32.77
CA THR A 205 -14.40 8.31 32.65
C THR A 205 -13.35 7.22 32.37
N ASN A 206 -13.76 5.93 32.32
CA ASN A 206 -12.88 4.80 31.94
C ASN A 206 -12.45 4.84 30.44
N GLU A 207 -12.57 5.98 29.77
CA GLU A 207 -12.20 6.24 28.36
C GLU A 207 -10.67 6.32 28.13
N GLN A 208 -9.87 5.86 29.09
CA GLN A 208 -8.42 5.72 28.94
C GLN A 208 -8.01 4.95 27.67
N GLY A 209 -8.88 4.08 27.15
CA GLY A 209 -8.63 3.35 25.90
C GLY A 209 -8.51 4.27 24.67
N LEU A 210 -9.38 5.28 24.55
CA LEU A 210 -9.45 6.19 23.39
C LEU A 210 -8.17 7.01 23.26
N CYS A 211 -7.81 7.72 24.33
CA CYS A 211 -6.58 8.48 24.39
C CYS A 211 -5.35 7.58 24.22
N GLN A 212 -5.34 6.38 24.83
CA GLN A 212 -4.23 5.45 24.68
C GLN A 212 -4.01 4.98 23.23
N GLY A 213 -5.08 4.75 22.46
CA GLY A 213 -5.01 4.38 21.04
C GLY A 213 -4.37 5.49 20.20
N VAL A 214 -4.87 6.73 20.35
CA VAL A 214 -4.40 7.92 19.64
C VAL A 214 -2.97 8.30 20.04
N CYS A 215 -2.61 8.12 21.31
CA CYS A 215 -1.27 8.42 21.84
C CYS A 215 -0.25 7.30 21.67
N SER A 216 -0.69 6.08 21.33
CA SER A 216 0.18 4.93 21.10
C SER A 216 1.34 5.21 20.14
N PRO A 217 1.14 5.96 19.04
CA PRO A 217 2.21 6.21 18.08
C PRO A 217 3.22 7.25 18.63
N GLY A 218 2.79 8.16 19.50
CA GLY A 218 3.63 9.17 20.16
C GLY A 218 4.28 8.72 21.47
N ARG A 219 4.23 7.44 21.84
CA ARG A 219 4.73 6.94 23.14
C ARG A 219 6.19 7.27 23.45
N CYS A 220 7.02 7.44 22.43
CA CYS A 220 8.41 7.84 22.63
C CYS A 220 8.57 9.29 23.14
N CYS A 221 7.54 10.13 23.04
CA CYS A 221 7.58 11.53 23.47
C CYS A 221 7.51 11.70 24.99
N PHE A 222 6.90 10.76 25.71
CA PHE A 222 6.60 10.91 27.14
C PHE A 222 7.16 9.79 28.02
N LEU A 223 7.69 8.71 27.43
CA LEU A 223 8.38 7.67 28.18
C LEU A 223 9.89 7.97 28.27
N PRO A 224 10.56 7.53 29.35
CA PRO A 224 12.01 7.69 29.49
C PRO A 224 12.74 7.04 28.31
N SER A 225 13.86 7.63 27.89
CA SER A 225 14.73 7.12 26.82
C SER A 225 15.13 5.66 27.00
N ASP A 226 15.14 5.18 28.23
CA ASP A 226 15.54 3.83 28.62
C ASP A 226 14.56 2.75 28.12
N TYR A 227 13.35 3.15 27.70
CA TYR A 227 12.31 2.26 27.19
C TYR A 227 12.28 2.15 25.66
N PHE A 228 13.03 2.98 24.94
CA PHE A 228 13.06 2.99 23.47
C PHE A 228 14.49 3.05 22.96
N ASP A 229 14.88 2.06 22.15
CA ASP A 229 16.15 2.09 21.42
C ASP A 229 16.04 3.05 20.21
N GLY A 230 16.15 4.36 20.45
CA GLY A 230 16.18 5.37 19.39
C GLY A 230 15.83 6.80 19.83
N GLU A 231 16.17 7.78 18.98
CA GLU A 231 15.62 9.13 19.11
C GLU A 231 14.17 9.12 18.61
N CYS A 232 13.27 9.76 19.34
CA CYS A 232 11.89 9.93 18.90
C CYS A 232 11.87 10.87 17.70
N THR A 233 11.62 10.35 16.50
CA THR A 233 11.63 11.13 15.25
C THR A 233 10.31 11.85 14.97
N ARG A 234 9.38 11.85 15.93
CA ARG A 234 8.02 12.38 15.77
C ARG A 234 7.89 13.80 16.30
N ASP A 235 6.85 14.49 15.85
CA ASP A 235 6.55 15.82 16.34
C ASP A 235 5.83 15.72 17.69
N CYS A 236 6.61 15.72 18.77
CA CYS A 236 6.07 15.54 20.12
C CYS A 236 5.12 16.66 20.57
N ASP A 237 5.15 17.82 19.90
CA ASP A 237 4.21 18.91 20.17
C ASP A 237 2.77 18.48 19.82
N ALA A 238 2.58 17.59 18.82
CA ALA A 238 1.26 17.06 18.47
C ALA A 238 0.69 16.07 19.51
N TYR A 239 1.53 15.60 20.43
CA TYR A 239 1.18 14.61 21.46
C TYR A 239 1.24 15.18 22.88
N GLU A 240 1.29 16.51 23.05
CA GLU A 240 1.36 17.14 24.37
C GLU A 240 0.18 16.73 25.28
N ALA A 241 -1.03 16.55 24.72
CA ALA A 241 -2.20 16.09 25.45
C ALA A 241 -2.11 14.64 25.97
N CYS A 242 -1.10 13.88 25.54
CA CYS A 242 -0.88 12.49 25.96
C CYS A 242 -0.05 12.35 27.25
N SER A 243 0.54 13.44 27.76
CA SER A 243 1.41 13.44 28.96
C SER A 243 0.67 13.86 30.23
#